data_AF-A0A249MP11-F1
#
_entry.id   AF-A0A249MP11-F1
#
_cell.length_a   1.000
_cell.length_b   1.000
_cell.length_c   1.000
_cell.angle_alpha   90.00
_cell.angle_beta   90.00
_cell.angle_gamma   90.00
#
_symmetry.space_group_name_H-M   'P 1'
#
loop_
_entity.id
_entity.type
_entity.pdbx_description
1 polymer ?
#
loop_
_entity_poly.entity_id
_entity_poly.type
_entity_poly.pdbx_seq_one_letter_code
_entity_poly.pdbx_strand_id
1 'polypeptide(L)'
;MVQDVRFAGYAAIFDRVDRGGDVVRAGAFGGVRATGVPLLWQHGPGQVIGAIERLEEDARGLRVIGRVSARTAAGREAAAGLKAGALDGLSFGYRVREARGAGPRELLALELVEVSLVTHPMQDRARVHKVEGFTPTRAPSSNCA
;
A
#
# COMPACT_ATOMS: atom_id res chain seq x y z
N MET A 1 2.88 -14.07 20.75
CA MET A 1 2.76 -12.59 20.81
C MET A 1 2.60 -12.06 19.40
N VAL A 2 1.55 -11.29 19.11
CA VAL A 2 1.37 -10.69 17.76
C VAL A 2 2.35 -9.52 17.66
N GLN A 3 3.32 -9.65 16.76
CA GLN A 3 4.35 -8.65 16.53
C GLN A 3 3.97 -7.74 15.37
N ASP A 4 4.43 -6.49 15.45
CA ASP A 4 4.39 -5.53 14.36
C ASP A 4 4.98 -6.14 13.07
N VAL A 5 4.45 -5.68 11.94
CA VAL A 5 4.83 -6.20 10.62
C VAL A 5 5.31 -5.07 9.76
N ARG A 6 6.48 -5.23 9.17
CA ARG A 6 7.01 -4.28 8.20
C ARG A 6 6.78 -4.83 6.79
N PHE A 7 6.44 -3.96 5.86
CA PHE A 7 6.21 -4.35 4.48
C PHE A 7 6.79 -3.33 3.50
N ALA A 8 6.98 -3.78 2.25
CA ALA A 8 7.31 -2.93 1.12
C ALA A 8 6.42 -3.29 -0.08
N GLY A 9 6.02 -2.27 -0.84
CA GLY A 9 5.12 -2.44 -1.99
C GLY A 9 4.97 -1.16 -2.80
N TYR A 10 3.95 -1.14 -3.65
CA TYR A 10 3.56 0.03 -4.44
C TYR A 10 2.12 0.41 -4.13
N ALA A 11 1.91 1.66 -3.72
CA ALA A 11 0.57 2.20 -3.47
C ALA A 11 -0.09 2.70 -4.77
N ALA A 12 0.71 3.15 -5.74
CA ALA A 12 0.27 3.56 -7.06
C ALA A 12 1.21 3.01 -8.13
N ILE A 13 0.67 2.74 -9.31
CA ILE A 13 1.40 2.36 -10.51
C ILE A 13 1.14 3.40 -11.58
N PHE A 14 2.21 3.92 -12.18
CA PHE A 14 2.10 4.95 -13.21
C PHE A 14 1.63 4.40 -14.55
N ASP A 15 1.00 5.28 -15.32
CA ASP A 15 0.61 5.06 -16.72
C ASP A 15 -0.29 3.83 -16.92
N ARG A 16 -1.12 3.52 -15.92
CA ARG A 16 -2.11 2.45 -15.94
C ARG A 16 -3.46 2.99 -15.50
N VAL A 17 -4.48 2.68 -16.30
CA VAL A 17 -5.87 2.98 -15.98
C VAL A 17 -6.28 2.15 -14.77
N ASP A 18 -6.77 2.82 -13.74
CA ASP A 18 -7.35 2.16 -12.57
C ASP A 18 -8.83 1.80 -12.80
N ARG A 19 -9.44 1.09 -11.85
CA ARG A 19 -10.86 0.72 -11.93
C ARG A 19 -11.82 1.92 -11.91
N GLY A 20 -11.36 3.09 -11.51
CA GLY A 20 -12.12 4.35 -11.55
C GLY A 20 -12.01 5.10 -12.89
N GLY A 21 -11.14 4.64 -13.80
CA GLY A 21 -10.90 5.29 -15.09
C GLY A 21 -9.80 6.35 -15.09
N ASP A 22 -9.06 6.49 -13.99
CA ASP A 22 -7.97 7.46 -13.85
C ASP A 22 -6.60 6.83 -14.18
N VAL A 23 -5.67 7.66 -14.63
CA VAL A 23 -4.26 7.29 -14.86
C VAL A 23 -3.38 8.23 -14.06
N VAL A 24 -2.62 7.70 -13.10
CA VAL A 24 -1.59 8.47 -12.40
C VAL A 24 -0.36 8.59 -13.29
N ARG A 25 0.10 9.81 -13.56
CA ARG A 25 1.34 10.04 -14.33
C ARG A 25 2.55 10.10 -13.40
N ALA A 26 3.71 9.72 -13.93
CA ALA A 26 4.97 9.88 -13.20
C ALA A 26 5.20 11.36 -12.84
N GLY A 27 5.64 11.62 -11.60
CA GLY A 27 5.82 12.97 -11.08
C GLY A 27 4.54 13.60 -10.52
N ALA A 28 3.40 12.91 -10.61
CA ALA A 28 2.14 13.43 -10.07
C ALA A 28 2.18 13.66 -8.56
N PHE A 29 3.05 12.97 -7.82
CA PHE A 29 3.18 13.17 -6.39
C PHE A 29 4.12 14.33 -6.02
N GLY A 30 4.88 14.90 -6.98
CA GLY A 30 5.58 16.18 -6.85
C GLY A 30 6.60 16.29 -5.70
N GLY A 31 7.09 15.16 -5.17
CA GLY A 31 7.95 15.12 -3.98
C GLY A 31 7.17 14.84 -2.69
N VAL A 32 6.78 13.58 -2.51
CA VAL A 32 6.10 13.10 -1.29
C VAL A 32 7.03 12.93 -0.11
N ARG A 33 6.49 13.18 1.09
CA ARG A 33 7.14 12.90 2.36
C ARG A 33 6.26 11.94 3.16
N ALA A 34 6.89 10.97 3.82
CA ALA A 34 6.19 10.02 4.67
C ALA A 34 5.55 10.69 5.91
N THR A 35 6.17 11.76 6.41
CA THR A 35 5.68 12.52 7.56
C THR A 35 4.26 13.05 7.30
N GLY A 36 3.31 12.70 8.16
CA GLY A 36 1.93 13.16 8.08
C GLY A 36 1.01 12.32 7.20
N VAL A 37 1.52 11.30 6.50
CA VAL A 37 0.71 10.36 5.72
C VAL A 37 0.38 9.13 6.60
N PRO A 38 -0.88 8.95 7.03
CA PRO A 38 -1.25 7.81 7.86
C PRO A 38 -1.29 6.52 7.05
N LEU A 39 -0.98 5.41 7.72
CA LEU A 39 -1.27 4.07 7.23
C LEU A 39 -2.62 3.62 7.78
N LEU A 40 -3.63 3.53 6.92
CA LEU A 40 -5.00 3.21 7.29
C LEU A 40 -5.38 1.77 6.92
N TRP A 41 -6.47 1.32 7.54
CA TRP A 41 -7.18 0.10 7.15
C TRP A 41 -8.38 0.45 6.29
N GLN A 42 -8.46 -0.10 5.08
CA GLN A 42 -9.65 -0.02 4.21
C GLN A 42 -10.21 1.41 4.04
N HIS A 43 -9.34 2.41 3.92
CA HIS A 43 -9.71 3.84 3.83
C HIS A 43 -10.45 4.41 5.05
N GLY A 44 -10.51 3.69 6.17
CA GLY A 44 -11.17 4.13 7.40
C GLY A 44 -10.42 5.27 8.08
N PRO A 45 -10.95 6.52 8.13
CA PRO A 45 -10.20 7.68 8.65
C PRO A 45 -9.82 7.57 10.14
N GLY A 46 -10.59 6.80 10.92
CA GLY A 46 -10.30 6.48 12.32
C GLY A 46 -9.54 5.18 12.55
N GLN A 47 -9.17 4.46 11.47
CA GLN A 47 -8.56 3.13 11.53
C GLN A 47 -7.07 3.19 11.15
N VAL A 48 -6.32 4.01 11.89
CA VAL A 48 -4.85 4.05 11.76
C VAL A 48 -4.28 2.75 12.31
N ILE A 49 -3.60 1.98 11.46
CA ILE A 49 -3.04 0.66 11.80
C ILE A 49 -1.52 0.67 11.89
N GLY A 50 -0.89 1.81 11.65
CA GLY A 50 0.56 1.89 11.66
C GLY A 50 1.10 3.20 11.13
N ALA A 51 2.31 3.14 10.60
CA ALA A 51 3.02 4.30 10.06
C ALA A 51 3.65 4.00 8.70
N ILE A 52 3.74 5.03 7.89
CA ILE A 52 4.53 5.01 6.66
C ILE A 52 5.96 5.42 7.02
N GLU A 53 6.92 4.54 6.77
CA GLU A 53 8.34 4.79 7.04
C GLU A 53 9.02 5.48 5.83
N ARG A 54 8.58 5.15 4.61
CA ARG A 54 9.15 5.71 3.38
C ARG A 54 8.12 5.80 2.27
N LEU A 55 8.18 6.88 1.52
CA LEU A 55 7.49 7.10 0.25
C LEU A 55 8.49 7.64 -0.76
N GLU A 56 8.42 7.15 -1.99
CA GLU A 56 9.27 7.61 -3.09
C GLU A 56 8.64 7.22 -4.41
N GLU A 57 8.68 8.12 -5.39
CA GLU A 57 8.38 7.79 -6.78
C GLU A 57 9.61 7.13 -7.42
N ASP A 58 9.39 6.04 -8.15
CA ASP A 58 10.38 5.48 -9.07
C ASP A 58 9.79 5.39 -10.49
N ALA A 59 10.51 4.78 -11.43
CA ALA A 59 10.04 4.62 -12.81
C ALA A 59 8.73 3.80 -12.94
N ARG A 60 8.36 3.01 -11.92
CA ARG A 60 7.16 2.16 -11.91
C ARG A 60 5.97 2.84 -11.24
N GLY A 61 6.18 3.56 -10.15
CA GLY A 61 5.07 4.06 -9.34
C GLY A 61 5.48 4.68 -8.00
N LEU A 62 4.50 4.85 -7.12
CA LEU A 62 4.72 5.29 -5.75
C LEU A 62 5.08 4.09 -4.87
N ARG A 63 6.36 3.94 -4.57
CA ARG A 63 6.90 2.92 -3.67
C ARG A 63 6.66 3.32 -2.22
N VAL A 64 6.22 2.35 -1.42
CA VAL A 64 5.95 2.54 0.01
C VAL A 64 6.68 1.50 0.85
N ILE A 65 7.18 1.94 2.00
CA ILE A 65 7.59 1.07 3.11
C ILE A 65 6.76 1.48 4.31
N GLY A 66 6.04 0.52 4.89
CA GLY A 66 5.16 0.74 6.03
C GLY A 66 5.40 -0.24 7.16
N ARG A 67 4.96 0.14 8.36
CA ARG A 67 4.93 -0.71 9.55
C ARG A 67 3.53 -0.74 10.12
N VAL A 68 2.93 -1.92 10.14
CA VAL A 68 1.66 -2.21 10.81
C VAL A 68 1.94 -2.49 12.29
N SER A 69 1.22 -1.80 13.17
CA SER A 69 1.27 -2.00 14.61
C SER A 69 0.22 -3.00 15.08
N ALA A 70 0.62 -4.01 15.85
CA ALA A 70 -0.28 -5.02 16.39
C ALA A 70 -1.04 -4.59 17.67
N ARG A 71 -1.04 -3.28 17.99
CA ARG A 71 -1.66 -2.74 19.22
C ARG A 71 -3.18 -2.70 19.15
N THR A 72 -3.75 -2.44 17.98
CA THR A 72 -5.21 -2.39 17.77
C THR A 72 -5.74 -3.69 17.17
N ALA A 73 -7.05 -3.93 17.24
CA ALA A 73 -7.67 -5.10 16.61
C ALA A 73 -7.43 -5.11 15.09
N ALA A 74 -7.74 -4.00 14.41
CA ALA A 74 -7.50 -3.83 12.97
C ALA A 74 -6.02 -4.02 12.61
N GLY A 75 -5.08 -3.51 13.41
CA GLY A 75 -3.66 -3.72 13.19
C GLY A 75 -3.22 -5.18 13.34
N ARG A 76 -3.81 -5.93 14.28
CA ARG A 76 -3.58 -7.38 14.40
C ARG A 76 -4.13 -8.16 13.20
N GLU A 77 -5.32 -7.83 12.74
CA GLU A 77 -5.94 -8.44 11.55
C GLU A 77 -5.11 -8.16 10.30
N ALA A 78 -4.71 -6.90 10.09
CA ALA A 78 -3.83 -6.51 8.98
C ALA A 78 -2.48 -7.25 9.02
N ALA A 79 -1.84 -7.32 10.19
CA ALA A 79 -0.59 -8.03 10.38
C ALA A 79 -0.72 -9.53 10.11
N ALA A 80 -1.81 -10.16 10.55
CA ALA A 80 -2.08 -11.57 10.29
C ALA A 80 -2.35 -11.84 8.80
N GLY A 81 -3.16 -11.01 8.16
CA GLY A 81 -3.46 -11.10 6.73
C GLY A 81 -2.22 -10.98 5.85
N LEU A 82 -1.34 -10.01 6.15
CA LEU A 82 -0.06 -9.84 5.46
C LEU A 82 0.86 -11.06 5.62
N LYS A 83 1.00 -11.57 6.84
CA LYS A 83 1.84 -12.75 7.13
C LYS A 83 1.32 -14.01 6.44
N ALA A 84 0.00 -14.17 6.33
CA ALA A 84 -0.63 -15.29 5.67
C ALA A 84 -0.66 -15.15 4.13
N GLY A 85 -0.29 -14.00 3.57
CA GLY A 85 -0.46 -13.70 2.15
C GLY A 85 -1.94 -13.57 1.72
N ALA A 86 -2.87 -13.53 2.68
CA ALA A 86 -4.30 -13.37 2.41
C ALA A 86 -4.68 -11.90 2.15
N LEU A 87 -3.79 -10.97 2.50
CA LEU A 87 -3.95 -9.55 2.26
C LEU A 87 -2.64 -8.97 1.73
N ASP A 88 -2.68 -8.36 0.57
CA ASP A 88 -1.53 -7.71 -0.06
C ASP A 88 -1.91 -6.42 -0.81
N GLY A 89 -3.19 -6.01 -0.83
CA GLY A 89 -3.63 -4.84 -1.56
C GLY A 89 -3.17 -3.53 -0.91
N LEU A 90 -2.73 -2.59 -1.74
CA LEU A 90 -2.45 -1.22 -1.36
C LEU A 90 -3.31 -0.25 -2.15
N SER A 91 -3.70 0.84 -1.52
CA SER A 91 -4.38 1.96 -2.15
C SER A 91 -3.93 3.26 -1.50
N PHE A 92 -4.34 4.37 -2.08
CA PHE A 92 -4.09 5.69 -1.52
C PHE A 92 -5.27 6.61 -1.78
N GLY A 93 -5.46 7.56 -0.87
CA GLY A 93 -6.40 8.65 -0.95
C GLY A 93 -5.63 9.92 -1.29
N TYR A 94 -6.23 10.77 -2.11
CA TYR A 94 -5.56 11.94 -2.64
C TYR A 94 -6.52 13.09 -2.92
N ARG A 95 -5.96 14.29 -3.11
CA ARG A 95 -6.66 15.43 -3.71
C ARG A 95 -6.03 15.75 -5.06
N VAL A 96 -6.86 15.93 -6.08
CA VAL A 96 -6.40 16.33 -7.41
C VAL A 96 -6.00 17.80 -7.38
N ARG A 97 -4.77 18.11 -7.82
CA ARG A 97 -4.27 19.47 -8.02
C ARG A 97 -4.27 19.84 -9.50
N GLU A 98 -3.91 18.90 -10.36
CA GLU A 98 -3.94 19.06 -11.82
C GLU A 98 -4.30 17.74 -12.49
N ALA A 99 -5.18 17.80 -13.49
CA ALA A 99 -5.56 16.66 -14.31
C ALA A 99 -5.98 17.12 -15.72
N ARG A 100 -5.96 16.18 -16.68
CA ARG A 100 -6.42 16.41 -18.05
C ARG A 100 -7.18 15.21 -18.61
N GLY A 101 -7.98 15.43 -19.64
CA GLY A 101 -8.77 14.38 -20.29
C GLY A 101 -9.98 13.93 -19.46
N ALA A 102 -10.79 13.06 -20.04
CA ALA A 102 -12.04 12.58 -19.44
C ALA A 102 -12.32 11.08 -19.71
N GLY A 103 -11.36 10.33 -20.27
CA GLY A 103 -11.53 8.91 -20.57
C GLY A 103 -10.35 8.27 -21.30
N PRO A 104 -9.22 7.96 -20.62
CA PRO A 104 -9.00 8.13 -19.19
C PRO A 104 -8.75 9.60 -18.80
N ARG A 105 -9.00 9.93 -17.53
CA ARG A 105 -8.52 11.19 -16.94
C ARG A 105 -7.11 10.95 -16.40
N GLU A 106 -6.16 11.75 -16.86
CA GLU A 106 -4.77 11.68 -16.43
C GLU A 106 -4.55 12.64 -15.25
N LEU A 107 -4.05 12.10 -14.14
CA LEU A 107 -3.70 12.84 -12.93
C LEU A 107 -2.25 13.28 -13.03
N LEU A 108 -2.04 14.59 -13.12
CA LEU A 108 -0.74 15.23 -13.38
C LEU A 108 -0.10 15.80 -12.12
N ALA A 109 -0.92 16.19 -11.14
CA ALA A 109 -0.45 16.61 -9.81
C ALA A 109 -1.49 16.23 -8.75
N LEU A 110 -1.02 15.61 -7.68
CA LEU A 110 -1.80 15.05 -6.58
C LEU A 110 -1.20 15.46 -5.24
N GLU A 111 -2.06 15.73 -4.28
CA GLU A 111 -1.69 15.76 -2.87
C GLU A 111 -2.06 14.41 -2.25
N LEU A 112 -1.07 13.68 -1.76
CA LEU A 112 -1.28 12.41 -1.05
C LEU A 112 -1.87 12.68 0.34
N VAL A 113 -3.01 12.05 0.63
CA VAL A 113 -3.71 12.20 1.92
C VAL A 113 -3.43 11.01 2.84
N GLU A 114 -3.45 9.80 2.30
CA GLU A 114 -3.27 8.57 3.08
C GLU A 114 -2.76 7.41 2.21
N VAL A 115 -2.25 6.37 2.85
CA VAL A 115 -2.04 5.06 2.22
C VAL A 115 -2.77 4.00 3.03
N SER A 116 -3.49 3.11 2.36
CA SER A 116 -4.30 2.07 3.00
C SER A 116 -3.85 0.68 2.61
N LEU A 117 -3.89 -0.25 3.57
CA LEU A 117 -4.02 -1.68 3.28
C LEU A 117 -5.48 -1.98 2.96
N VAL A 118 -5.70 -2.63 1.82
CA VAL A 118 -7.05 -2.88 1.29
C VAL A 118 -7.19 -4.31 0.78
N THR A 119 -8.42 -4.83 0.79
CA THR A 119 -8.69 -6.15 0.17
C THR A 119 -8.67 -6.05 -1.35
N HIS A 120 -9.25 -4.97 -1.89
CA HIS A 120 -9.43 -4.77 -3.32
C HIS A 120 -8.88 -3.40 -3.73
N PRO A 121 -7.66 -3.33 -4.25
CA PRO A 121 -7.10 -2.07 -4.72
C PRO A 121 -7.79 -1.61 -6.00
N MET A 122 -7.81 -0.28 -6.22
CA MET A 122 -8.27 0.30 -7.50
C MET A 122 -7.33 -0.06 -8.66
N GLN A 123 -6.04 -0.29 -8.37
CA GLN A 123 -5.07 -0.81 -9.32
C GLN A 123 -4.66 -2.22 -8.91
N ASP A 124 -4.87 -3.21 -9.77
CA ASP A 124 -4.57 -4.63 -9.46
C ASP A 124 -3.10 -4.87 -9.07
N ARG A 125 -2.19 -4.01 -9.57
CA ARG A 125 -0.74 -4.05 -9.35
C ARG A 125 -0.26 -3.20 -8.16
N ALA A 126 -1.15 -2.48 -7.47
CA ALA A 126 -0.84 -1.79 -6.23
C ALA A 126 -0.86 -2.79 -5.08
N ARG A 127 0.30 -3.41 -4.84
CA ARG A 127 0.44 -4.57 -3.96
C ARG A 127 1.65 -4.44 -3.03
N VAL A 128 1.54 -5.07 -1.87
CA VAL A 128 2.66 -5.45 -1.02
C VAL A 128 3.44 -6.56 -1.73
N HIS A 129 4.75 -6.38 -1.86
CA HIS A 129 5.64 -7.33 -2.51
C HIS A 129 6.55 -8.05 -1.52
N LYS A 130 6.77 -7.47 -0.35
CA LYS A 130 7.63 -8.05 0.68
C LYS A 130 7.04 -7.77 2.06
N VAL A 131 7.02 -8.80 2.89
CA VAL A 131 6.66 -8.73 4.31
C VAL A 131 7.88 -9.20 5.12
N GLU A 132 8.32 -8.37 6.06
CA GLU A 132 9.45 -8.64 6.96
C GLU A 132 8.93 -9.00 8.36
N GLY A 133 9.66 -9.88 9.05
CA GLY A 133 9.24 -10.45 10.34
C GLY A 133 8.43 -11.74 10.21
N PHE A 134 8.42 -12.36 9.03
CA PHE A 134 7.92 -13.72 8.80
C PHE A 134 9.02 -14.55 8.14
N THR A 135 9.60 -15.46 8.91
CA THR A 135 10.31 -16.61 8.36
C THR A 135 9.26 -17.72 8.29
N PRO A 136 8.82 -18.19 7.11
CA PRO A 136 7.99 -19.37 7.05
C PRO A 136 8.77 -20.50 7.72
N THR A 137 8.20 -21.12 8.76
CA THR A 137 8.73 -22.37 9.29
C THR A 137 8.73 -23.34 8.13
N ARG A 138 9.92 -23.69 7.62
CA ARG A 138 10.06 -24.75 6.61
C ARG A 138 9.44 -25.99 7.22
N ALA A 139 8.40 -26.55 6.57
CA ALA A 139 7.92 -27.86 6.95
C ALA A 139 9.13 -28.82 6.94
N PRO A 140 9.30 -29.70 7.95
CA PRO A 140 10.35 -30.69 7.90
C PRO A 140 10.17 -31.48 6.61
N SER A 141 11.23 -31.54 5.80
CA SER A 141 11.26 -32.37 4.60
C SER A 141 10.99 -33.80 5.04
N SER A 142 9.82 -34.32 4.69
CA SER A 142 9.51 -35.74 4.79
C SER A 142 10.35 -36.47 3.75
N ASN A 143 11.61 -36.76 4.07
CA ASN A 143 12.28 -37.92 3.49
C ASN A 143 11.72 -39.14 4.21
N CYS A 144 10.57 -39.62 3.73
CA CYS A 144 10.24 -41.03 3.90
C CYS A 144 10.99 -41.80 2.81
N ALA A 145 11.60 -42.90 3.26
CA ALA A 145 12.44 -43.84 2.53
C ALA A 145 11.78 -44.45 1.30
#